data_AF-A0A0S9PZU8-F1
#
_entry.id   AF-A0A0S9PZU8-F1
#
_cell.length_a   1.000
_cell.length_b   1.000
_cell.length_c   1.000
_cell.angle_alpha   90.00
_cell.angle_beta   90.00
_cell.angle_gamma   90.00
#
_symmetry.space_group_name_H-M   'P 1'
#
loop_
_entity.id
_entity.type
_entity.pdbx_description
1 polymer ?
#
loop_
_entity_poly.entity_id
_entity_poly.type
_entity_poly.pdbx_seq_one_letter_code
_entity_poly.pdbx_strand_id
1 'polypeptide(L)'
;MAKASDHDPNEQPRLADGTYTYMRRREARMGGLGLGMSVATNNPAFLDRTLGGVERHNALVEGGYVEPIALAAVTDPRSRAKINEHWAQGIMAAEHTADGAGYPFPAAANEQADGKRIARRAYQVDEWNMRFLGSAATVRRDAAQVGKHQMEVTIQRPDGRSVVAIMLVEKVGPSNYAVEPHSTNLGESGGQVAAAVQAVLEAKRVTQVPKHVGGLMARARERAAASGVEPSQRLRSTWMESVAYDENEQMMVTKTSKGGIYGHTVPRETFEALTTSSSPGAVFNELVRKSGTAKRAEVKSCGSCHRVYSAKYIHKCPPTKPSPAPTAPSVSNTLSRQGARSVASGALAVRQRMQRRLAEV
;
A
#
# COMPACT_ATOMS: atom_id res chain seq x y z
N MET A 1 48.31 15.14 -22.39
CA MET A 1 47.90 13.94 -21.62
C MET A 1 46.78 14.34 -20.68
N ALA A 2 45.54 14.03 -21.02
CA ALA A 2 44.36 14.36 -20.22
C ALA A 2 44.19 13.34 -19.09
N LYS A 3 43.98 13.83 -17.86
CA LYS A 3 43.69 12.99 -16.68
C LYS A 3 42.28 12.41 -16.81
N ALA A 4 42.17 11.08 -16.74
CA ALA A 4 40.91 10.38 -16.61
C ALA A 4 40.26 10.77 -15.27
N SER A 5 39.01 11.22 -15.31
CA SER A 5 38.19 11.49 -14.14
C SER A 5 37.80 10.16 -13.47
N ASP A 6 38.04 10.06 -12.16
CA ASP A 6 37.47 9.03 -11.29
C ASP A 6 35.94 9.10 -11.36
N HIS A 7 35.34 8.21 -12.14
CA HIS A 7 33.90 8.01 -12.17
C HIS A 7 33.60 6.81 -11.28
N ASP A 8 32.89 7.02 -10.17
CA ASP A 8 32.43 5.94 -9.29
C ASP A 8 31.49 5.02 -10.09
N PRO A 9 31.86 3.75 -10.32
CA PRO A 9 31.05 2.83 -11.12
C PRO A 9 29.70 2.46 -10.48
N ASN A 10 29.39 2.96 -9.28
CA ASN A 10 28.11 2.76 -8.59
C ASN A 10 27.16 3.97 -8.61
N GLU A 11 27.56 5.12 -9.15
CA GLU A 11 26.66 6.27 -9.29
C GLU A 11 25.71 6.07 -10.48
N GLN A 12 24.58 5.39 -10.25
CA GLN A 12 23.49 5.40 -11.22
C GLN A 12 22.74 6.74 -11.15
N PRO A 13 22.58 7.48 -12.26
CA PRO A 13 21.75 8.66 -12.26
C PRO A 13 20.29 8.26 -12.04
N ARG A 14 19.73 8.67 -10.90
CA ARG A 14 18.29 8.61 -10.63
C ARG A 14 17.57 9.58 -11.55
N LEU A 15 16.42 9.17 -12.09
CA LEU A 15 15.47 10.09 -12.68
C LEU A 15 14.91 11.01 -11.59
N ALA A 16 14.44 12.20 -11.98
CA ALA A 16 13.93 13.21 -11.03
C ALA A 16 12.71 12.74 -10.21
N ASP A 17 12.08 11.64 -10.62
CA ASP A 17 10.96 10.98 -9.94
C ASP A 17 11.40 9.81 -9.03
N GLY A 18 12.70 9.55 -8.91
CA GLY A 18 13.26 8.48 -8.09
C GLY A 18 13.36 7.12 -8.76
N THR A 19 13.06 7.00 -10.06
CA THR A 19 13.18 5.75 -10.81
C THR A 19 14.58 5.56 -11.42
N TYR A 20 14.95 4.31 -11.72
CA TYR A 20 16.29 3.92 -12.22
C TYR A 20 16.26 3.62 -13.73
N THR A 21 17.29 4.05 -14.45
CA THR A 21 17.49 3.67 -15.87
C THR A 21 18.20 2.32 -15.96
N TYR A 22 17.62 1.36 -16.69
CA TYR A 22 18.10 -0.02 -16.76
C TYR A 22 19.33 -0.17 -17.67
N MET A 23 20.43 -0.72 -17.16
CA MET A 23 21.56 -1.23 -17.97
C MET A 23 22.13 -2.51 -17.35
N ARG A 24 22.31 -3.54 -18.20
CA ARG A 24 22.94 -4.83 -17.88
C ARG A 24 24.44 -4.68 -17.58
N ARG A 25 24.94 -5.32 -16.52
CA ARG A 25 26.12 -6.22 -16.57
C ARG A 25 26.40 -6.93 -15.23
N ARG A 26 27.29 -7.91 -15.32
CA ARG A 26 27.44 -9.14 -14.54
C ARG A 26 28.63 -9.07 -13.57
N GLU A 27 28.57 -9.95 -12.57
CA GLU A 27 29.64 -10.50 -11.70
C GLU A 27 30.06 -9.70 -10.45
N ALA A 28 29.76 -10.24 -9.26
CA ALA A 28 30.75 -10.46 -8.18
C ALA A 28 30.21 -11.29 -6.99
N ARG A 29 30.89 -12.43 -6.77
CA ARG A 29 31.28 -13.14 -5.53
C ARG A 29 30.36 -13.10 -4.29
N MET A 30 29.82 -14.28 -3.97
CA MET A 30 29.21 -14.62 -2.69
C MET A 30 30.26 -15.07 -1.66
N GLY A 31 30.41 -14.30 -0.58
CA GLY A 31 30.90 -14.77 0.72
C GLY A 31 29.70 -14.93 1.66
N GLY A 32 29.41 -16.16 2.06
CA GLY A 32 28.16 -16.54 2.73
C GLY A 32 28.13 -16.19 4.22
N LEU A 33 27.09 -15.46 4.63
CA LEU A 33 26.49 -15.56 5.96
C LEU A 33 25.26 -16.48 5.83
N GLY A 34 25.34 -17.65 6.48
CA GLY A 34 24.30 -18.67 6.44
C GLY A 34 23.05 -18.24 7.19
N LEU A 35 22.17 -17.49 6.53
CA LEU A 35 20.77 -17.37 6.93
C LEU A 35 20.09 -18.70 6.60
N GLY A 36 19.56 -19.38 7.63
CA GLY A 36 18.93 -20.71 7.57
C GLY A 36 17.64 -20.82 6.75
N MET A 37 17.59 -20.24 5.54
CA MET A 37 16.55 -20.44 4.54
C MET A 37 16.83 -21.70 3.71
N SER A 38 16.99 -22.86 4.34
CA SER A 38 16.90 -24.13 3.60
C SER A 38 15.43 -24.42 3.30
N VAL A 39 14.85 -23.65 2.38
CA VAL A 39 13.45 -23.79 1.93
C VAL A 39 13.46 -24.00 0.42
N ALA A 40 14.20 -25.01 -0.02
CA ALA A 40 13.91 -25.62 -1.32
C ALA A 40 12.67 -26.50 -1.11
N THR A 41 11.48 -25.91 -1.31
CA THR A 41 10.26 -26.71 -1.32
C THR A 41 10.31 -27.60 -2.57
N ASN A 42 10.15 -28.92 -2.41
CA ASN A 42 10.15 -29.86 -3.54
C ASN A 42 8.85 -29.81 -4.34
N ASN A 43 8.01 -28.79 -4.16
CA ASN A 43 6.69 -28.70 -4.76
C ASN A 43 6.78 -27.99 -6.13
N PRO A 44 6.59 -28.69 -7.26
CA PRO A 44 6.70 -28.08 -8.59
C PRO A 44 5.67 -26.97 -8.84
N ALA A 45 4.45 -27.09 -8.28
CA ALA A 45 3.42 -26.06 -8.40
C ALA A 45 3.75 -24.79 -7.58
N PHE A 46 4.56 -24.92 -6.54
CA PHE A 46 5.10 -23.77 -5.82
C PHE A 46 6.13 -23.06 -6.69
N LEU A 47 7.07 -23.78 -7.28
CA LEU A 47 8.13 -23.19 -8.09
C LEU A 47 7.57 -22.42 -9.29
N ASP A 48 6.60 -22.97 -10.00
CA ASP A 48 6.01 -22.33 -11.18
C ASP A 48 5.21 -21.06 -10.85
N ARG A 49 4.50 -21.04 -9.71
CA ARG A 49 3.69 -19.87 -9.27
C ARG A 49 4.48 -18.82 -8.48
N THR A 50 5.51 -19.23 -7.76
CA THR A 50 6.30 -18.34 -6.88
C THR A 50 7.40 -17.63 -7.65
N LEU A 51 7.85 -18.18 -8.79
CA LEU A 51 8.88 -17.55 -9.60
C LEU A 51 8.41 -16.26 -10.28
N GLY A 52 7.10 -16.01 -10.47
CA GLY A 52 6.62 -14.77 -11.10
C GLY A 52 7.23 -14.50 -12.48
N GLY A 53 7.81 -15.53 -13.12
CA GLY A 53 8.66 -15.45 -14.31
C GLY A 53 10.15 -15.68 -14.02
N VAL A 54 10.85 -16.39 -14.91
CA VAL A 54 12.32 -16.54 -14.89
C VAL A 54 13.03 -15.17 -14.78
N GLU A 55 12.39 -14.13 -15.29
CA GLU A 55 12.83 -12.74 -15.25
C GLU A 55 13.00 -12.19 -13.84
N ARG A 56 12.04 -12.40 -12.93
CA ARG A 56 12.14 -11.92 -11.55
C ARG A 56 13.26 -12.61 -10.79
N HIS A 57 13.38 -13.93 -10.99
CA HIS A 57 14.48 -14.70 -10.44
C HIS A 57 15.83 -14.12 -10.89
N ASN A 58 15.98 -13.89 -12.19
CA ASN A 58 17.20 -13.31 -12.74
C ASN A 58 17.46 -11.92 -12.16
N ALA A 59 16.45 -11.07 -12.03
CA ALA A 59 16.60 -9.74 -11.44
C ALA A 59 17.09 -9.79 -9.97
N LEU A 60 16.58 -10.73 -9.16
CA LEU A 60 17.03 -10.94 -7.78
C LEU A 60 18.49 -11.39 -7.71
N VAL A 61 18.88 -12.34 -8.58
CA VAL A 61 20.25 -12.89 -8.64
C VAL A 61 21.23 -11.86 -9.19
N GLU A 62 20.89 -11.18 -10.29
CA GLU A 62 21.71 -10.19 -10.98
C GLU A 62 21.95 -8.94 -10.13
N GLY A 63 21.10 -8.68 -9.15
CA GLY A 63 21.34 -7.64 -8.19
C GLY A 63 20.78 -6.28 -8.58
N GLY A 64 19.87 -6.20 -9.54
CA GLY A 64 19.13 -4.98 -9.88
C GLY A 64 17.96 -4.66 -8.94
N TYR A 65 17.23 -3.60 -9.27
CA TYR A 65 15.91 -3.31 -8.69
C TYR A 65 14.91 -4.40 -9.07
N VAL A 66 14.08 -4.79 -8.12
CA VAL A 66 13.01 -5.76 -8.30
C VAL A 66 11.73 -5.14 -7.77
N GLU A 67 10.78 -4.89 -8.67
CA GLU A 67 9.49 -4.29 -8.33
C GLU A 67 8.65 -5.23 -7.44
N PRO A 68 7.74 -4.71 -6.60
CA PRO A 68 6.77 -5.54 -5.88
C PRO A 68 5.70 -6.10 -6.84
N ILE A 69 5.36 -7.38 -6.72
CA ILE A 69 4.37 -8.04 -7.61
C ILE A 69 3.36 -8.85 -6.81
N ALA A 70 2.12 -8.96 -7.29
CA ALA A 70 1.14 -9.89 -6.74
C ALA A 70 1.33 -11.28 -7.34
N LEU A 71 1.42 -12.31 -6.50
CA LEU A 71 1.61 -13.70 -6.92
C LEU A 71 0.36 -14.53 -6.61
N ALA A 72 0.06 -15.53 -7.46
CA ALA A 72 -0.99 -16.50 -7.15
C ALA A 72 -0.63 -17.29 -5.88
N ALA A 73 -1.47 -17.24 -4.86
CA ALA A 73 -1.12 -17.83 -3.57
C ALA A 73 -1.01 -19.36 -3.65
N VAL A 74 0.06 -19.89 -3.07
CA VAL A 74 0.30 -21.34 -2.92
C VAL A 74 -0.24 -21.87 -1.59
N THR A 75 -0.70 -20.98 -0.72
CA THR A 75 -1.26 -21.28 0.60
C THR A 75 -2.67 -20.73 0.72
N ASP A 76 -3.53 -21.47 1.41
CA ASP A 76 -4.86 -21.01 1.77
C ASP A 76 -4.76 -20.07 2.98
N PRO A 77 -5.25 -18.81 2.89
CA PRO A 77 -5.24 -17.88 4.03
C PRO A 77 -6.04 -18.37 5.23
N ARG A 78 -6.98 -19.30 5.06
CA ARG A 78 -7.73 -19.93 6.17
C ARG A 78 -6.88 -20.94 6.94
N SER A 79 -5.88 -21.54 6.29
CA SER A 79 -5.03 -22.57 6.88
C SER A 79 -3.74 -22.01 7.50
N ARG A 80 -3.16 -22.77 8.43
CA ARG A 80 -1.80 -22.55 8.94
C ARG A 80 -0.75 -23.40 8.23
N ALA A 81 -1.17 -24.32 7.35
CA ALA A 81 -0.26 -25.18 6.60
C ALA A 81 0.69 -24.36 5.71
N LYS A 82 1.80 -25.00 5.32
CA LYS A 82 2.77 -24.45 4.36
C LYS A 82 3.32 -23.07 4.75
N ILE A 83 3.70 -22.92 6.02
CA ILE A 83 4.19 -21.66 6.56
C ILE A 83 5.47 -21.19 5.85
N ASN A 84 6.37 -22.11 5.52
CA ASN A 84 7.63 -21.81 4.85
C ASN A 84 7.41 -21.29 3.43
N GLU A 85 6.49 -21.93 2.71
CA GLU A 85 6.08 -21.54 1.36
C GLU A 85 5.49 -20.13 1.35
N HIS A 86 4.63 -19.80 2.32
CA HIS A 86 4.07 -18.46 2.43
C HIS A 86 5.13 -17.40 2.69
N TRP A 87 6.08 -17.65 3.61
CA TRP A 87 7.20 -16.74 3.85
C TRP A 87 8.04 -16.54 2.59
N ALA A 88 8.42 -17.63 1.94
CA ALA A 88 9.18 -17.60 0.70
C ALA A 88 8.42 -16.81 -0.38
N GLN A 89 7.10 -16.99 -0.50
CA GLN A 89 6.28 -16.26 -1.46
C GLN A 89 6.18 -14.76 -1.15
N GLY A 90 6.03 -14.38 0.12
CA GLY A 90 6.02 -12.98 0.55
C GLY A 90 7.34 -12.26 0.28
N ILE A 91 8.46 -12.89 0.64
CA ILE A 91 9.81 -12.37 0.38
C ILE A 91 10.05 -12.24 -1.12
N MET A 92 9.62 -13.22 -1.91
CA MET A 92 9.72 -13.14 -3.36
C MET A 92 8.85 -12.03 -3.93
N ALA A 93 7.65 -11.78 -3.40
CA ALA A 93 6.71 -10.75 -3.89
C ALA A 93 7.14 -9.30 -3.56
N ALA A 94 7.96 -9.11 -2.53
CA ALA A 94 8.42 -7.80 -2.04
C ALA A 94 9.26 -6.99 -3.04
N GLU A 95 9.33 -5.68 -2.85
CA GLU A 95 10.29 -4.81 -3.50
C GLU A 95 11.70 -5.06 -2.95
N HIS A 96 12.70 -5.08 -3.83
CA HIS A 96 14.11 -5.16 -3.44
C HIS A 96 14.98 -4.24 -4.28
N THR A 97 15.76 -3.37 -3.65
CA THR A 97 16.77 -2.53 -4.34
C THR A 97 18.18 -3.12 -4.18
N ALA A 98 19.09 -2.75 -5.09
CA ALA A 98 20.47 -3.24 -5.10
C ALA A 98 21.25 -2.85 -3.83
N ASP A 99 21.06 -1.61 -3.41
CA ASP A 99 21.69 -0.98 -2.25
C ASP A 99 21.02 -1.35 -0.92
N GLY A 100 19.83 -1.93 -0.94
CA GLY A 100 19.03 -2.17 0.28
C GLY A 100 18.31 -0.91 0.79
N ALA A 101 18.25 0.15 0.01
CA ALA A 101 17.32 1.26 0.23
C ALA A 101 15.85 0.83 0.03
N GLY A 102 14.91 1.77 0.16
CA GLY A 102 13.49 1.52 -0.03
C GLY A 102 12.74 1.13 1.25
N TYR A 103 11.48 0.76 1.09
CA TYR A 103 10.60 0.50 2.24
C TYR A 103 11.00 -0.79 2.96
N PRO A 104 11.14 -0.77 4.30
CA PRO A 104 11.50 -1.95 5.06
C PRO A 104 10.48 -3.06 4.84
N PHE A 105 10.93 -4.24 4.42
CA PHE A 105 10.13 -5.47 4.48
C PHE A 105 10.55 -6.29 5.71
N PRO A 106 9.61 -6.85 6.49
CA PRO A 106 9.90 -7.53 7.76
C PRO A 106 10.69 -8.86 7.64
N ALA A 107 11.30 -9.17 6.49
CA ALA A 107 11.97 -10.46 6.24
C ALA A 107 13.21 -10.72 7.11
N ALA A 108 13.83 -9.69 7.69
CA ALA A 108 14.93 -9.89 8.63
C ALA A 108 14.52 -10.60 9.92
N ALA A 109 13.21 -10.64 10.23
CA ALA A 109 12.69 -11.28 11.42
C ALA A 109 11.95 -12.58 11.06
N ASN A 110 12.64 -13.51 10.40
CA ASN A 110 12.32 -14.94 10.59
C ASN A 110 12.38 -15.33 12.07
N GLU A 111 12.98 -14.48 12.89
CA GLU A 111 13.07 -14.58 14.32
C GLU A 111 12.75 -13.19 14.90
N GLN A 112 11.82 -13.12 15.86
CA GLN A 112 11.83 -12.09 16.89
C GLN A 112 13.24 -12.06 17.52
N ALA A 113 13.59 -10.99 18.23
CA ALA A 113 14.90 -10.90 18.91
C ALA A 113 15.23 -12.09 19.83
N ASP A 114 14.25 -12.96 20.13
CA ASP A 114 14.34 -14.19 20.92
C ASP A 114 14.40 -15.50 20.08
N GLY A 115 14.62 -15.45 18.76
CA GLY A 115 14.69 -16.65 17.92
C GLY A 115 13.34 -17.20 17.44
N LYS A 116 12.20 -16.54 17.77
CA LYS A 116 10.87 -17.08 17.43
C LYS A 116 10.30 -16.52 16.15
N ARG A 117 9.77 -17.39 15.29
CA ARG A 117 9.10 -16.97 14.04
C ARG A 117 7.90 -16.07 14.31
N ILE A 118 7.82 -14.98 13.55
CA ILE A 118 6.66 -14.08 13.55
C ILE A 118 5.39 -14.90 13.22
N ALA A 119 4.42 -14.87 14.12
CA ALA A 119 3.20 -15.66 13.99
C ALA A 119 2.30 -15.13 12.86
N ARG A 120 1.78 -16.04 12.01
CA ARG A 120 0.75 -15.72 11.02
C ARG A 120 -0.63 -15.68 11.67
N ARG A 121 -1.39 -14.62 11.42
CA ARG A 121 -2.76 -14.47 11.93
C ARG A 121 -3.74 -14.36 10.76
N ALA A 122 -4.83 -15.12 10.85
CA ALA A 122 -5.95 -14.98 9.94
C ALA A 122 -6.87 -13.85 10.41
N TYR A 123 -7.46 -13.19 9.43
CA TYR A 123 -8.44 -12.13 9.57
C TYR A 123 -9.55 -12.40 8.58
N GLN A 124 -10.77 -12.08 8.98
CA GLN A 124 -11.91 -12.09 8.09
C GLN A 124 -12.51 -10.69 8.12
N VAL A 125 -12.72 -10.12 6.93
CA VAL A 125 -13.43 -8.84 6.79
C VAL A 125 -14.46 -9.02 5.69
N ASP A 126 -15.73 -8.98 6.05
CA ASP A 126 -16.84 -9.37 5.18
C ASP A 126 -16.63 -10.77 4.58
N GLU A 127 -16.59 -10.88 3.25
CA GLU A 127 -16.36 -12.13 2.51
C GLU A 127 -14.87 -12.44 2.26
N TRP A 128 -13.98 -11.51 2.61
CA TRP A 128 -12.56 -11.63 2.39
C TRP A 128 -11.89 -12.40 3.51
N ASN A 129 -11.08 -13.40 3.15
CA ASN A 129 -10.23 -14.11 4.09
C ASN A 129 -8.80 -13.64 3.86
N MET A 130 -8.16 -13.12 4.90
CA MET A 130 -6.82 -12.58 4.83
C MET A 130 -5.93 -13.24 5.86
N ARG A 131 -4.63 -13.28 5.57
CA ARG A 131 -3.61 -13.71 6.51
C ARG A 131 -2.39 -12.83 6.33
N PHE A 132 -1.88 -12.31 7.45
CA PHE A 132 -0.73 -11.41 7.46
C PHE A 132 0.50 -12.16 7.97
N LEU A 133 1.68 -11.72 7.51
CA LEU A 133 2.91 -11.88 8.27
C LEU A 133 2.81 -11.03 9.55
N GLY A 134 2.71 -11.69 10.71
CA GLY A 134 2.53 -11.03 11.99
C GLY A 134 1.09 -10.86 12.43
N SER A 135 0.93 -10.42 13.67
CA SER A 135 -0.35 -9.95 14.17
C SER A 135 -0.58 -8.50 13.73
N ALA A 136 -1.84 -8.03 13.66
CA ALA A 136 -2.11 -6.63 13.41
C ALA A 136 -1.42 -5.76 14.47
N ALA A 137 -1.31 -6.23 15.72
CA ALA A 137 -0.54 -5.55 16.76
C ALA A 137 0.95 -5.42 16.43
N THR A 138 1.54 -6.42 15.75
CA THR A 138 2.93 -6.37 15.25
C THR A 138 3.04 -5.31 14.16
N VAL A 139 2.19 -5.38 13.13
CA VAL A 139 2.17 -4.40 12.03
C VAL A 139 1.96 -2.97 12.54
N ARG A 140 1.05 -2.78 13.52
CA ARG A 140 0.79 -1.48 14.15
C ARG A 140 2.01 -0.92 14.88
N ARG A 141 2.79 -1.80 15.51
CA ARG A 141 4.03 -1.44 16.22
C ARG A 141 5.10 -1.07 15.22
N ASP A 142 5.28 -1.89 14.19
CA ASP A 142 6.29 -1.68 13.15
C ASP A 142 6.02 -0.37 12.42
N ALA A 143 4.77 -0.13 11.99
CA ALA A 143 4.33 1.14 11.39
C ALA A 143 4.60 2.37 12.28
N ALA A 144 4.60 2.21 13.61
CA ALA A 144 4.89 3.30 14.54
C ALA A 144 6.39 3.53 14.74
N GLN A 145 7.24 2.54 14.48
CA GLN A 145 8.69 2.60 14.68
C GLN A 145 9.44 3.02 13.41
N VAL A 146 9.09 2.42 12.26
CA VAL A 146 9.78 2.63 10.98
C VAL A 146 9.01 3.54 10.01
N GLY A 147 7.79 3.94 10.37
CA GLY A 147 6.93 4.71 9.48
C GLY A 147 6.34 3.84 8.38
N LYS A 148 6.55 4.21 7.11
CA LYS A 148 6.02 3.48 5.95
C LYS A 148 6.84 2.22 5.68
N HIS A 149 6.19 1.06 5.65
CA HIS A 149 6.85 -0.24 5.47
C HIS A 149 6.04 -1.18 4.58
N GLN A 150 6.72 -2.19 4.02
CA GLN A 150 6.10 -3.23 3.21
C GLN A 150 5.48 -4.30 4.11
N MET A 151 4.25 -4.70 3.81
CA MET A 151 3.52 -5.74 4.53
C MET A 151 2.99 -6.77 3.54
N GLU A 152 3.32 -8.05 3.76
CA GLU A 152 2.71 -9.15 3.01
C GLU A 152 1.29 -9.42 3.51
N VAL A 153 0.41 -9.71 2.55
CA VAL A 153 -0.96 -10.12 2.77
C VAL A 153 -1.31 -11.25 1.80
N THR A 154 -1.63 -12.42 2.34
CA THR A 154 -2.30 -13.48 1.58
C THR A 154 -3.80 -13.29 1.68
N ILE A 155 -4.49 -13.26 0.54
CA ILE A 155 -5.88 -12.85 0.45
C ILE A 155 -6.63 -13.84 -0.41
N GLN A 156 -7.76 -14.34 0.06
CA GLN A 156 -8.75 -15.05 -0.74
C GLN A 156 -9.91 -14.12 -1.01
N ARG A 157 -10.12 -13.86 -2.29
CA ARG A 157 -11.22 -13.08 -2.83
C ARG A 157 -12.54 -13.87 -2.70
N PRO A 158 -13.71 -13.19 -2.79
CA PRO A 158 -15.01 -13.86 -2.80
C PRO A 158 -15.16 -14.91 -3.92
N ASP A 159 -14.48 -14.72 -5.04
CA ASP A 159 -14.43 -15.68 -6.17
C ASP A 159 -13.56 -16.93 -5.90
N GLY A 160 -13.02 -17.06 -4.69
CA GLY A 160 -12.18 -18.19 -4.26
C GLY A 160 -10.71 -18.08 -4.66
N ARG A 161 -10.34 -17.17 -5.57
CA ARG A 161 -8.93 -16.99 -5.98
C ARG A 161 -8.14 -16.38 -4.84
N SER A 162 -6.94 -16.91 -4.62
CA SER A 162 -6.05 -16.45 -3.58
C SER A 162 -4.79 -15.82 -4.17
N VAL A 163 -4.38 -14.67 -3.65
CA VAL A 163 -3.17 -13.94 -4.06
C VAL A 163 -2.34 -13.58 -2.84
N VAL A 164 -1.01 -13.57 -3.01
CA VAL A 164 -0.06 -12.95 -2.10
C VAL A 164 0.29 -11.60 -2.68
N ALA A 165 0.14 -10.56 -1.88
CA ALA A 165 0.42 -9.19 -2.28
C ALA A 165 1.15 -8.42 -1.19
N ILE A 166 1.79 -7.34 -1.61
CA ILE A 166 2.52 -6.42 -0.77
C ILE A 166 1.71 -5.13 -0.69
N MET A 167 1.52 -4.66 0.54
CA MET A 167 0.89 -3.39 0.86
C MET A 167 1.94 -2.48 1.48
N LEU A 168 1.87 -1.18 1.20
CA LEU A 168 2.58 -0.19 2.00
C LEU A 168 1.66 0.24 3.15
N VAL A 169 2.19 0.17 4.37
CA VAL A 169 1.47 0.54 5.58
C VAL A 169 2.21 1.65 6.30
N GLU A 170 1.49 2.72 6.61
CA GLU A 170 2.00 3.90 7.31
C GLU A 170 1.07 4.27 8.46
N LYS A 171 1.63 4.60 9.63
CA LYS A 171 0.86 5.14 10.74
C LYS A 171 0.70 6.65 10.55
N VAL A 172 -0.54 7.10 10.32
CA VAL A 172 -0.86 8.52 10.07
C VAL A 172 -1.52 9.21 11.26
N GLY A 173 -1.82 8.47 12.33
CA GLY A 173 -2.34 9.04 13.57
C GLY A 173 -2.41 8.00 14.71
N PRO A 174 -2.90 8.38 15.90
CA PRO A 174 -2.93 7.50 17.07
C PRO A 174 -3.64 6.16 16.85
N SER A 175 -4.66 6.12 15.98
CA SER A 175 -5.42 4.91 15.62
C SER A 175 -5.76 4.85 14.14
N ASN A 176 -5.01 5.58 13.31
CA ASN A 176 -5.25 5.69 11.88
C ASN A 176 -4.04 5.15 11.11
N TYR A 177 -4.32 4.36 10.09
CA TYR A 177 -3.33 3.74 9.22
C TYR A 177 -3.67 4.07 7.78
N ALA A 178 -2.67 4.45 6.99
CA ALA A 178 -2.78 4.49 5.54
C ALA A 178 -2.27 3.17 5.00
N VAL A 179 -3.05 2.58 4.10
CA VAL A 179 -2.68 1.33 3.41
C VAL A 179 -2.83 1.56 1.93
N GLU A 180 -1.77 1.27 1.18
CA GLU A 180 -1.71 1.42 -0.27
C GLU A 180 -1.29 0.09 -0.90
N PRO A 181 -1.88 -0.32 -2.03
CA PRO A 181 -1.38 -1.45 -2.78
C PRO A 181 0.02 -1.13 -3.30
N HIS A 182 1.01 -1.96 -2.95
CA HIS A 182 2.38 -1.83 -3.45
C HIS A 182 2.60 -2.74 -4.66
N SER A 183 2.11 -3.99 -4.57
CA SER A 183 2.23 -4.97 -5.64
C SER A 183 1.56 -4.52 -6.93
N THR A 184 2.29 -4.66 -8.04
CA THR A 184 1.73 -4.58 -9.39
C THR A 184 0.76 -5.74 -9.64
N ASN A 185 -0.14 -5.57 -10.62
CA ASN A 185 -1.09 -6.58 -11.10
C ASN A 185 -2.21 -7.00 -10.11
N LEU A 186 -2.49 -6.21 -9.08
CA LEU A 186 -3.68 -6.41 -8.25
C LEU A 186 -5.00 -6.05 -8.96
N GLY A 187 -4.92 -5.24 -10.01
CA GLY A 187 -6.09 -4.69 -10.72
C GLY A 187 -6.98 -3.84 -9.83
N GLU A 188 -8.25 -3.74 -10.18
CA GLU A 188 -9.26 -2.97 -9.42
C GLU A 188 -9.44 -3.46 -7.97
N SER A 189 -9.07 -4.71 -7.68
CA SER A 189 -9.12 -5.27 -6.33
C SER A 189 -8.09 -4.65 -5.37
N GLY A 190 -7.05 -3.98 -5.86
CA GLY A 190 -5.99 -3.40 -5.01
C GLY A 190 -6.53 -2.43 -3.95
N GLY A 191 -7.46 -1.55 -4.35
CA GLY A 191 -8.09 -0.62 -3.41
C GLY A 191 -8.99 -1.30 -2.38
N GLN A 192 -9.72 -2.35 -2.77
CA GLN A 192 -10.57 -3.13 -1.86
C GLN A 192 -9.74 -3.88 -0.82
N VAL A 193 -8.62 -4.46 -1.26
CA VAL A 193 -7.67 -5.14 -0.39
C VAL A 193 -7.04 -4.16 0.60
N ALA A 194 -6.56 -3.00 0.12
CA ALA A 194 -5.98 -1.98 0.99
C ALA A 194 -7.00 -1.50 2.04
N ALA A 195 -8.25 -1.30 1.65
CA ALA A 195 -9.34 -0.98 2.56
C ALA A 195 -9.60 -2.10 3.59
N ALA A 196 -9.53 -3.37 3.18
CA ALA A 196 -9.68 -4.52 4.07
C ALA A 196 -8.57 -4.60 5.11
N VAL A 197 -7.32 -4.46 4.67
CA VAL A 197 -6.14 -4.44 5.55
C VAL A 197 -6.22 -3.26 6.52
N GLN A 198 -6.55 -2.07 6.02
CA GLN A 198 -6.74 -0.90 6.86
C GLN A 198 -7.84 -1.12 7.92
N ALA A 199 -8.96 -1.74 7.56
CA ALA A 199 -10.02 -2.07 8.52
C ALA A 199 -9.54 -2.99 9.64
N VAL A 200 -8.70 -3.99 9.34
CA VAL A 200 -8.06 -4.84 10.37
C VAL A 200 -7.12 -4.03 11.25
N LEU A 201 -6.32 -3.14 10.66
CA LEU A 201 -5.38 -2.30 11.42
C LEU A 201 -6.08 -1.26 12.29
N GLU A 202 -7.30 -0.83 11.96
CA GLU A 202 -8.07 0.11 12.79
C GLU A 202 -8.99 -0.60 13.82
N ALA A 203 -9.26 -1.91 13.66
CA ALA A 203 -10.17 -2.63 14.56
C ALA A 203 -9.63 -2.74 16.00
N LYS A 204 -10.43 -2.34 17.00
CA LYS A 204 -10.09 -2.53 18.42
C LYS A 204 -9.92 -4.01 18.79
N ARG A 205 -10.76 -4.90 18.23
CA ARG A 205 -10.65 -6.37 18.37
C ARG A 205 -10.10 -6.96 17.07
N VAL A 206 -8.87 -7.46 17.16
CA VAL A 206 -8.03 -7.80 16.01
C VAL A 206 -8.44 -9.10 15.31
N THR A 207 -9.02 -10.07 16.01
CA THR A 207 -9.25 -11.44 15.47
C THR A 207 -10.64 -11.68 14.89
N GLN A 208 -11.61 -10.84 15.22
CA GLN A 208 -12.94 -10.86 14.64
C GLN A 208 -13.26 -9.42 14.29
N VAL A 209 -12.98 -9.03 13.05
CA VAL A 209 -13.57 -7.83 12.49
C VAL A 209 -15.01 -8.24 12.19
N PRO A 210 -16.02 -7.74 12.93
CA PRO A 210 -17.40 -8.14 12.71
C PRO A 210 -17.74 -8.03 11.22
N LYS A 211 -18.58 -8.92 10.69
CA LYS A 211 -19.29 -8.66 9.43
C LYS A 211 -19.99 -7.32 9.63
N HIS A 212 -19.46 -6.25 9.07
CA HIS A 212 -19.90 -4.92 9.42
C HIS A 212 -21.23 -4.67 8.73
N VAL A 213 -22.23 -4.20 9.47
CA VAL A 213 -23.47 -3.70 8.89
C VAL A 213 -23.10 -2.49 8.02
N GLY A 214 -22.96 -2.71 6.70
CA GLY A 214 -22.48 -1.72 5.72
C GLY A 214 -21.26 -2.14 4.89
N GLY A 215 -20.48 -3.13 5.35
CA GLY A 215 -19.30 -3.66 4.65
C GLY A 215 -18.15 -2.66 4.47
N LEU A 216 -17.06 -3.11 3.83
CA LEU A 216 -15.84 -2.35 3.58
C LEU A 216 -16.06 -1.03 2.83
N MET A 217 -17.02 -1.02 1.91
CA MET A 217 -17.35 0.15 1.10
C MET A 217 -18.05 1.23 1.92
N ALA A 218 -18.97 0.89 2.83
CA ALA A 218 -19.56 1.90 3.71
C ALA A 218 -18.50 2.55 4.60
N ARG A 219 -17.56 1.76 5.14
CA ARG A 219 -16.42 2.31 5.90
C ARG A 219 -15.46 3.15 5.06
N ALA A 220 -15.24 2.78 3.81
CA ALA A 220 -14.44 3.61 2.90
C ALA A 220 -15.13 4.96 2.69
N ARG A 221 -16.45 4.98 2.49
CA ARG A 221 -17.25 6.21 2.38
C ARG A 221 -17.25 7.03 3.68
N GLU A 222 -17.48 6.40 4.83
CA GLU A 222 -17.41 7.07 6.14
C GLU A 222 -16.03 7.70 6.39
N ARG A 223 -14.95 7.01 6.00
CA ARG A 223 -13.58 7.55 6.11
C ARG A 223 -13.35 8.70 5.15
N ALA A 224 -13.83 8.59 3.91
CA ALA A 224 -13.71 9.66 2.93
C ALA A 224 -14.48 10.91 3.41
N ALA A 225 -15.72 10.74 3.90
CA ALA A 225 -16.51 11.79 4.51
C ALA A 225 -15.82 12.41 5.76
N ALA A 226 -15.24 11.57 6.63
CA ALA A 226 -14.50 12.04 7.81
C ALA A 226 -13.19 12.76 7.46
N SER A 227 -12.59 12.46 6.30
CA SER A 227 -11.40 13.15 5.79
C SER A 227 -11.73 14.54 5.28
N GLY A 228 -12.98 14.76 4.90
CA GLY A 228 -13.46 16.01 4.33
C GLY A 228 -12.75 16.37 3.03
N VAL A 229 -12.96 17.62 2.63
CA VAL A 229 -12.51 18.15 1.35
C VAL A 229 -11.66 19.39 1.53
N GLU A 230 -10.73 19.59 0.61
CA GLU A 230 -9.92 20.80 0.54
C GLU A 230 -10.58 21.82 -0.40
N PRO A 231 -10.90 23.06 0.05
CA PRO A 231 -11.46 24.12 -0.78
C PRO A 231 -10.48 24.64 -1.84
N SER A 232 -10.14 23.82 -2.83
CA SER A 232 -9.06 24.08 -3.79
C SER A 232 -9.54 24.79 -5.06
N GLN A 233 -10.82 24.67 -5.42
CA GLN A 233 -11.33 25.25 -6.66
C GLN A 233 -11.64 26.73 -6.48
N ARG A 234 -10.74 27.59 -6.95
CA ARG A 234 -10.91 29.06 -6.90
C ARG A 234 -11.99 29.53 -7.86
N LEU A 235 -12.79 30.48 -7.40
CA LEU A 235 -13.85 31.10 -8.20
C LEU A 235 -13.49 32.55 -8.53
N ARG A 236 -13.92 33.01 -9.70
CA ARG A 236 -13.90 34.43 -10.05
C ARG A 236 -15.14 35.10 -9.46
N SER A 237 -15.13 35.32 -8.15
CA SER A 237 -16.23 35.98 -7.41
C SER A 237 -15.68 37.02 -6.45
N THR A 238 -16.43 38.10 -6.24
CA THR A 238 -16.06 39.16 -5.28
C THR A 238 -16.20 38.72 -3.82
N TRP A 239 -17.01 37.70 -3.54
CA TRP A 239 -17.30 37.25 -2.17
C TRP A 239 -16.97 35.77 -1.90
N MET A 240 -16.91 34.91 -2.93
CA MET A 240 -16.42 33.53 -2.80
C MET A 240 -14.97 33.43 -3.28
N GLU A 241 -14.09 32.91 -2.44
CA GLU A 241 -12.70 32.67 -2.79
C GLU A 241 -12.55 31.30 -3.48
N SER A 242 -13.09 30.25 -2.85
CA SER A 242 -13.02 28.89 -3.36
C SER A 242 -14.18 28.02 -2.90
N VAL A 243 -14.36 26.91 -3.61
CA VAL A 243 -15.34 25.88 -3.29
C VAL A 243 -14.71 24.48 -3.37
N ALA A 244 -15.34 23.53 -2.71
CA ALA A 244 -15.09 22.10 -2.88
C ALA A 244 -16.37 21.30 -2.67
N TYR A 245 -16.37 20.06 -3.15
CA TYR A 245 -17.51 19.17 -3.04
C TYR A 245 -17.10 17.82 -2.46
N ASP A 246 -17.77 17.42 -1.38
CA ASP A 246 -17.66 16.08 -0.82
C ASP A 246 -18.76 15.20 -1.42
N GLU A 247 -18.35 14.29 -2.30
CA GLU A 247 -19.28 13.35 -2.95
C GLU A 247 -19.96 12.40 -1.96
N ASN A 248 -19.32 12.09 -0.82
CA ASN A 248 -19.84 11.13 0.15
C ASN A 248 -20.98 11.72 0.97
N GLU A 249 -20.90 13.00 1.30
CA GLU A 249 -21.93 13.74 2.07
C GLU A 249 -22.86 14.58 1.20
N GLN A 250 -22.63 14.60 -0.13
CA GLN A 250 -23.27 15.53 -1.07
C GLN A 250 -23.21 16.96 -0.54
N MET A 251 -22.03 17.37 -0.09
CA MET A 251 -21.83 18.62 0.64
C MET A 251 -20.87 19.52 -0.13
N MET A 252 -21.35 20.71 -0.49
CA MET A 252 -20.50 21.78 -1.01
C MET A 252 -19.98 22.62 0.16
N VAL A 253 -18.66 22.79 0.19
CA VAL A 253 -17.97 23.72 1.08
C VAL A 253 -17.65 24.99 0.30
N THR A 254 -17.98 26.14 0.87
CA THR A 254 -17.68 27.46 0.31
C THR A 254 -16.79 28.23 1.26
N LYS A 255 -15.63 28.66 0.78
CA LYS A 255 -14.73 29.59 1.46
C LYS A 255 -14.95 30.98 0.90
N THR A 256 -15.25 31.95 1.76
CA THR A 256 -15.47 33.34 1.36
C THR A 256 -14.17 34.12 1.33
N SER A 257 -14.15 35.23 0.58
CA SER A 257 -12.99 36.13 0.51
C SER A 257 -12.60 36.76 1.84
N LYS A 258 -13.50 36.73 2.85
CA LYS A 258 -13.25 37.16 4.23
C LYS A 258 -12.77 36.03 5.15
N GLY A 259 -12.50 34.84 4.60
CA GLY A 259 -12.03 33.67 5.35
C GLY A 259 -13.14 32.85 6.03
N GLY A 260 -14.41 33.18 5.85
CA GLY A 260 -15.51 32.39 6.40
C GLY A 260 -15.73 31.09 5.63
N ILE A 261 -16.06 30.00 6.33
CA ILE A 261 -16.28 28.68 5.74
C ILE A 261 -17.73 28.25 6.01
N TYR A 262 -18.43 27.83 4.96
CA TYR A 262 -19.83 27.40 5.01
C TYR A 262 -20.02 26.05 4.32
N GLY A 263 -20.87 25.20 4.88
CA GLY A 263 -21.29 23.94 4.26
C GLY A 263 -22.75 23.99 3.85
N HIS A 264 -23.06 23.44 2.67
CA HIS A 264 -24.41 23.25 2.19
C HIS A 264 -24.55 21.85 1.59
N THR A 265 -25.57 21.09 2.01
CA THR A 265 -25.94 19.84 1.33
C THR A 265 -26.64 20.19 0.03
N VAL A 266 -26.01 19.86 -1.09
CA VAL A 266 -26.48 20.17 -2.45
C VAL A 266 -26.17 19.01 -3.40
N PRO A 267 -26.99 18.79 -4.44
CA PRO A 267 -26.65 17.84 -5.50
C PRO A 267 -25.36 18.22 -6.24
N ARG A 268 -24.69 17.23 -6.86
CA ARG A 268 -23.42 17.42 -7.58
C ARG A 268 -23.58 18.43 -8.72
N GLU A 269 -24.71 18.38 -9.39
CA GLU A 269 -25.07 19.24 -10.51
C GLU A 269 -25.09 20.72 -10.11
N THR A 270 -25.46 21.01 -8.85
CA THR A 270 -25.44 22.39 -8.31
C THR A 270 -24.01 22.90 -8.15
N PHE A 271 -23.10 22.04 -7.67
CA PHE A 271 -21.68 22.37 -7.55
C PHE A 271 -21.04 22.57 -8.94
N GLU A 272 -21.34 21.72 -9.90
CA GLU A 272 -20.85 21.83 -11.28
C GLU A 272 -21.37 23.09 -11.98
N ALA A 273 -22.65 23.42 -11.82
CA ALA A 273 -23.23 24.66 -12.36
C ALA A 273 -22.56 25.91 -11.76
N LEU A 274 -22.25 25.88 -10.46
CA LEU A 274 -21.61 27.00 -9.77
C LEU A 274 -20.15 27.18 -10.21
N THR A 275 -19.42 26.09 -10.38
CA THR A 275 -17.99 26.12 -10.72
C THR A 275 -17.69 26.45 -12.17
N THR A 276 -18.61 26.15 -13.08
CA THR A 276 -18.50 26.44 -14.52
C THR A 276 -19.08 27.80 -14.92
N SER A 277 -19.87 28.44 -14.04
CA SER A 277 -20.51 29.72 -14.33
C SER A 277 -19.52 30.88 -14.38
N SER A 278 -19.74 31.81 -15.31
CA SER A 278 -19.08 33.12 -15.34
C SER A 278 -19.54 34.05 -14.21
N SER A 279 -20.67 33.73 -13.56
CA SER A 279 -21.25 34.49 -12.45
C SER A 279 -21.60 33.58 -11.26
N PRO A 280 -20.60 32.97 -10.58
CA PRO A 280 -20.84 31.97 -9.53
C PRO A 280 -21.72 32.48 -8.38
N GLY A 281 -21.63 33.77 -8.04
CA GLY A 281 -22.44 34.37 -6.98
C GLY A 281 -23.94 34.42 -7.29
N ALA A 282 -24.30 34.62 -8.56
CA ALA A 282 -25.70 34.59 -9.00
C ALA A 282 -26.25 33.17 -8.92
N VAL A 283 -25.49 32.19 -9.43
CA VAL A 283 -25.84 30.76 -9.36
C VAL A 283 -25.98 30.28 -7.93
N PHE A 284 -25.07 30.67 -7.04
CA PHE A 284 -25.16 30.34 -5.61
C PHE A 284 -26.46 30.88 -4.99
N ASN A 285 -26.78 32.15 -5.24
CA ASN A 285 -27.99 32.75 -4.69
C ASN A 285 -29.26 32.06 -5.20
N GLU A 286 -29.27 31.65 -6.47
CA GLU A 286 -30.43 30.99 -7.07
C GLU A 286 -30.57 29.54 -6.60
N LEU A 287 -29.52 28.73 -6.77
CA LEU A 287 -29.56 27.29 -6.55
C LEU A 287 -29.34 26.86 -5.10
N VAL A 288 -28.70 27.69 -4.27
CA VAL A 288 -28.41 27.36 -2.86
C VAL A 288 -29.25 28.19 -1.92
N ARG A 289 -29.34 29.52 -2.13
CA ARG A 289 -30.02 30.39 -1.16
C ARG A 289 -31.54 30.45 -1.35
N LYS A 290 -32.02 30.50 -2.59
CA LYS A 290 -33.45 30.69 -2.90
C LYS A 290 -34.21 29.39 -3.20
N SER A 291 -33.55 28.39 -3.77
CA SER A 291 -34.18 27.13 -4.19
C SER A 291 -34.89 26.37 -3.06
N GLY A 292 -34.52 26.62 -1.80
CA GLY A 292 -35.06 25.92 -0.62
C GLY A 292 -34.63 24.46 -0.49
N THR A 293 -33.96 23.90 -1.50
CA THR A 293 -33.51 22.50 -1.53
C THR A 293 -32.17 22.32 -0.81
N ALA A 294 -31.33 23.35 -0.79
CA ALA A 294 -30.06 23.30 -0.08
C ALA A 294 -30.26 23.46 1.43
N LYS A 295 -29.79 22.48 2.20
CA LYS A 295 -29.78 22.53 3.66
C LYS A 295 -28.41 22.97 4.15
N ARG A 296 -28.36 23.88 5.13
CA ARG A 296 -27.10 24.26 5.78
C ARG A 296 -26.52 23.04 6.49
N ALA A 297 -25.25 22.73 6.19
CA ALA A 297 -24.50 21.69 6.85
C ALA A 297 -23.49 22.32 7.82
N GLU A 298 -23.45 21.81 9.05
CA GLU A 298 -22.43 22.23 10.01
C GLU A 298 -21.08 21.64 9.60
N VAL A 299 -20.07 22.50 9.49
CA VAL A 299 -18.73 22.12 9.04
C VAL A 299 -17.67 22.57 10.04
N LYS A 300 -16.59 21.80 10.10
CA LYS A 300 -15.39 22.11 10.89
C LYS A 300 -14.17 22.08 9.97
N SER A 301 -13.16 22.90 10.28
CA SER A 301 -11.87 22.88 9.59
C SER A 301 -10.83 22.20 10.47
N CYS A 302 -10.01 21.33 9.88
CA CYS A 302 -8.88 20.73 10.57
C CYS A 302 -7.69 21.69 10.62
N GLY A 303 -7.17 21.97 11.81
CA GLY A 303 -5.97 22.80 11.96
C GLY A 303 -4.68 22.19 11.38
N SER A 304 -4.62 20.85 11.25
CA SER A 304 -3.43 20.14 10.78
C SER A 304 -3.37 19.95 9.27
N CYS A 305 -4.47 19.49 8.64
CA CYS A 305 -4.51 19.21 7.20
C CYS A 305 -5.33 20.24 6.40
N HIS A 306 -5.88 21.27 7.05
CA HIS A 306 -6.68 22.35 6.46
C HIS A 306 -7.92 21.93 5.67
N ARG A 307 -8.30 20.65 5.71
CA ARG A 307 -9.54 20.15 5.10
C ARG A 307 -10.75 20.54 5.93
N VAL A 308 -11.88 20.68 5.25
CA VAL A 308 -13.18 20.99 5.83
C VAL A 308 -14.04 19.74 5.76
N TYR A 309 -14.62 19.35 6.89
CA TYR A 309 -15.41 18.13 7.04
C TYR A 309 -16.74 18.43 7.73
N SER A 310 -17.72 17.55 7.51
CA SER A 310 -19.02 17.61 8.17
C SER A 310 -18.86 17.38 9.69
N ALA A 311 -19.45 18.26 10.50
CA ALA A 311 -19.34 18.19 11.97
C ALA A 311 -19.94 16.91 12.59
N LYS A 312 -20.72 16.15 11.79
CA LYS A 312 -21.25 14.82 12.15
C LYS A 312 -20.15 13.79 12.39
N TYR A 313 -18.98 13.96 11.79
CA TYR A 313 -17.87 13.01 11.88
C TYR A 313 -16.75 13.49 12.78
N ILE A 314 -16.05 12.53 13.38
CA ILE A 314 -14.73 12.77 13.98
C ILE A 314 -13.73 12.80 12.82
N HIS A 315 -13.07 13.95 12.63
CA HIS A 315 -12.13 14.11 11.54
C HIS A 315 -10.99 13.10 11.59
N LYS A 316 -10.63 12.59 10.42
CA LYS A 316 -9.42 11.80 10.21
C LYS A 316 -8.64 12.46 9.10
N CYS A 317 -7.47 13.04 9.42
CA CYS A 317 -6.62 13.58 8.38
C CYS A 317 -6.30 12.47 7.37
N PRO A 318 -6.39 12.76 6.05
CA PRO A 318 -5.85 11.83 5.06
C PRO A 318 -4.36 11.58 5.35
N PRO A 319 -3.78 10.47 4.88
CA PRO A 319 -2.34 10.41 4.73
C PRO A 319 -1.85 11.67 4.02
N THR A 320 -0.87 12.36 4.61
CA THR A 320 0.01 13.25 3.84
C THR A 320 0.62 12.45 2.70
N LYS A 321 1.00 13.13 1.60
CA LYS A 321 1.59 12.50 0.41
C LYS A 321 2.52 11.33 0.78
N PRO A 322 2.52 10.23 0.00
CA PRO A 322 3.37 9.06 0.26
C PRO A 322 4.75 9.50 0.73
N SER A 323 5.12 9.15 1.96
CA SER A 323 6.48 9.35 2.43
C SER A 323 7.42 8.74 1.39
N PRO A 324 8.36 9.51 0.82
CA PRO A 324 9.24 8.99 -0.22
C PRO A 324 9.99 7.77 0.31
N ALA A 325 10.30 6.85 -0.59
CA ALA A 325 11.06 5.66 -0.24
C ALA A 325 12.37 6.08 0.47
N PRO A 326 12.73 5.47 1.61
CA PRO A 326 13.99 5.73 2.28
C PRO A 326 15.15 5.59 1.29
N THR A 327 16.02 6.60 1.23
CA THR A 327 17.19 6.60 0.34
C THR A 327 18.38 5.88 0.95
N ALA A 328 18.42 5.76 2.29
CA ALA A 328 19.45 5.06 3.01
C ALA A 328 19.14 3.55 3.09
N PRO A 329 20.17 2.70 3.01
CA PRO A 329 19.99 1.27 3.15
C PRO A 329 19.54 0.90 4.57
N SER A 330 18.72 -0.14 4.68
CA SER A 330 18.35 -0.72 5.97
C SER A 330 18.83 -2.16 6.09
N VAL A 331 19.26 -2.56 7.30
CA VAL A 331 19.63 -3.95 7.61
C VAL A 331 18.49 -4.91 7.24
N SER A 332 17.24 -4.47 7.46
CA SER A 332 16.05 -5.26 7.13
C SER A 332 15.97 -5.57 5.64
N ASN A 333 16.20 -4.57 4.78
CA ASN A 333 16.15 -4.73 3.33
C ASN A 333 17.32 -5.57 2.81
N THR A 334 18.53 -5.38 3.34
CA THR A 334 19.68 -6.21 2.97
C THR A 334 19.43 -7.68 3.27
N LEU A 335 18.91 -7.99 4.47
CA LEU A 335 18.57 -9.36 4.87
C LEU A 335 17.39 -9.91 4.07
N SER A 336 16.37 -9.08 3.80
CA SER A 336 15.23 -9.44 2.94
C SER A 336 15.70 -9.89 1.55
N ARG A 337 16.59 -9.11 0.95
CA ARG A 337 17.17 -9.39 -0.37
C ARG A 337 18.02 -10.66 -0.37
N GLN A 338 18.83 -10.88 0.66
CA GLN A 338 19.59 -12.12 0.82
C GLN A 338 18.66 -13.33 0.93
N GLY A 339 17.57 -13.22 1.71
CA GLY A 339 16.52 -14.24 1.79
C GLY A 339 15.87 -14.52 0.44
N ALA A 340 15.52 -13.47 -0.32
CA ALA A 340 14.93 -13.59 -1.65
C ALA A 340 15.87 -14.30 -2.64
N ARG A 341 17.16 -13.94 -2.65
CA ARG A 341 18.18 -14.60 -3.48
C ARG A 341 18.35 -16.07 -3.12
N SER A 342 18.31 -16.41 -1.83
CA SER A 342 18.43 -17.79 -1.37
C SER A 342 17.23 -18.64 -1.81
N VAL A 343 16.01 -18.13 -1.64
CA VAL A 343 14.78 -18.78 -2.10
C VAL A 343 14.79 -18.95 -3.62
N ALA A 344 15.15 -17.90 -4.37
CA ALA A 344 15.25 -17.93 -5.83
C ALA A 344 16.24 -18.99 -6.31
N SER A 345 17.45 -19.02 -5.74
CA SER A 345 18.50 -19.98 -6.11
C SER A 345 18.10 -21.42 -5.79
N GLY A 346 17.48 -21.65 -4.64
CA GLY A 346 16.95 -22.96 -4.25
C GLY A 346 15.87 -23.46 -5.21
N ALA A 347 14.97 -22.57 -5.63
CA ALA A 347 13.91 -22.88 -6.59
C ALA A 347 14.47 -23.29 -7.96
N LEU A 348 15.47 -22.59 -8.48
CA LEU A 348 16.12 -22.92 -9.74
C LEU A 348 16.81 -24.30 -9.68
N ALA A 349 17.50 -24.59 -8.59
CA ALA A 349 18.18 -25.87 -8.41
C ALA A 349 17.19 -27.05 -8.42
N VAL A 350 16.02 -26.89 -7.79
CA VAL A 350 14.96 -27.92 -7.84
C VAL A 350 14.43 -28.10 -9.26
N ARG A 351 14.15 -27.01 -9.98
CA ARG A 351 13.68 -27.05 -11.38
C ARG A 351 14.67 -27.76 -12.29
N GLN A 352 15.95 -27.45 -12.20
CA GLN A 352 17.00 -28.09 -13.01
C GLN A 352 17.10 -29.59 -12.72
N ARG A 353 16.98 -30.01 -11.45
CA ARG A 353 16.94 -31.44 -11.09
C ARG A 353 15.72 -32.15 -11.68
N MET A 354 14.55 -31.51 -11.66
CA MET A 354 13.34 -32.06 -12.27
C MET A 354 13.48 -32.19 -13.80
N GLN A 355 14.03 -31.18 -14.47
CA GLN A 355 14.27 -31.23 -15.91
C GLN A 355 15.26 -32.32 -16.31
N ARG A 356 16.34 -32.53 -15.53
CA ARG A 356 17.28 -33.64 -15.76
C ARG A 356 16.59 -35.00 -15.63
N ARG A 357 15.80 -35.20 -14.56
CA ARG A 357 15.04 -36.45 -14.37
C ARG A 357 14.04 -36.72 -15.50
N LEU A 358 13.43 -35.69 -16.06
CA LEU A 358 12.51 -35.83 -17.20
C LEU A 358 13.24 -36.13 -18.52
N ALA A 359 14.52 -35.78 -18.65
CA ALA A 359 15.34 -36.07 -19.82
C ALA A 359 15.98 -37.46 -19.78
N GLU A 360 16.01 -38.10 -18.60
CA GLU A 360 16.54 -39.45 -18.37
C GLU A 360 15.49 -40.55 -18.55
N VAL A 361 14.21 -40.18 -18.68
CA VAL A 361 13.06 -41.07 -18.97
C VAL A 361 12.67 -40.89 -20.42
#